data_AF-A0A7C1E285-F1
#
_entry.id   AF-A0A7C1E285-F1
#
_cell.length_a   1.000
_cell.length_b   1.000
_cell.length_c   1.000
_cell.angle_alpha   90.00
_cell.angle_beta   90.00
_cell.angle_gamma   90.00
#
_symmetry.space_group_name_H-M   'P 1'
#
loop_
_entity.id
_entity.type
_entity.pdbx_description
1 polymer ?
#
loop_
_entity_poly.entity_id
_entity_poly.type
_entity_poly.pdbx_seq_one_letter_code
_entity_poly.pdbx_strand_id
1 'polypeptide(L)'
;MRIAYFAYTNLNNHGAPRIHVRAIAEGLADKGHEITLIVPAGFGGIEHENIRTVEISSRPHHTVFWSMKARTWLAKNRDNFDIVYLRDFYNSTPIAKASKAAGLRIVIEVNGSLKNEISVSAEKFKYRMIGNIDRYFYLRRRFKIADVIIAVSPGLIDEYAPFAGGREKFSFLPNGVDIDLFAPSAEKEILREELDLSRFKPLLGAVGSILKYHIESPV
;
A
#
# COMPACT_ATOMS: atom_id res chain seq x y z
N MET A 1 7.63 4.79 19.06
CA MET A 1 6.35 4.04 19.09
C MET A 1 6.58 2.67 18.49
N ARG A 2 5.80 1.68 18.90
CA ARG A 2 5.80 0.32 18.36
C ARG A 2 4.63 0.16 17.38
N ILE A 3 4.96 -0.05 16.11
CA ILE A 3 4.00 0.01 15.00
C ILE A 3 3.85 -1.39 14.41
N ALA A 4 2.62 -1.92 14.42
CA ALA A 4 2.27 -3.09 13.62
C ALA A 4 1.88 -2.63 12.21
N TYR A 5 2.77 -2.81 11.24
CA TYR A 5 2.54 -2.44 9.84
C TYR A 5 2.08 -3.66 9.04
N PHE A 6 0.79 -3.74 8.70
CA PHE A 6 0.25 -4.79 7.84
C PHE A 6 0.28 -4.36 6.38
N ALA A 7 0.93 -5.17 5.54
CA ALA A 7 0.97 -5.00 4.09
C ALA A 7 0.77 -6.34 3.38
N TYR A 8 -0.30 -6.46 2.60
CA TYR A 8 -0.47 -7.59 1.68
C TYR A 8 0.23 -7.26 0.34
N THR A 9 1.57 -7.17 0.38
CA THR A 9 2.39 -6.79 -0.77
C THR A 9 3.60 -7.71 -0.83
N ASN A 10 3.88 -8.29 -2.01
CA ASN A 10 5.09 -9.09 -2.21
C ASN A 10 6.30 -8.17 -2.36
N LEU A 11 7.16 -8.13 -1.34
CA LEU A 11 8.38 -7.31 -1.27
C LEU A 11 9.55 -7.93 -2.03
N ASN A 12 9.43 -9.17 -2.50
CA ASN A 12 10.39 -9.76 -3.44
C ASN A 12 10.17 -9.24 -4.87
N ASN A 13 9.01 -8.67 -5.19
CA ASN A 13 8.72 -8.14 -6.53
C ASN A 13 9.39 -6.78 -6.77
N HIS A 14 9.82 -6.52 -8.01
CA HIS A 14 10.34 -5.22 -8.42
C HIS A 14 9.19 -4.32 -8.92
N GLY A 15 8.67 -3.45 -8.05
CA GLY A 15 7.59 -2.53 -8.43
C GLY A 15 7.27 -1.49 -7.36
N ALA A 16 6.43 -0.52 -7.74
CA ALA A 16 6.05 0.61 -6.89
C ALA A 16 5.51 0.21 -5.50
N PRO A 17 4.65 -0.83 -5.34
CA PRO A 17 4.18 -1.23 -4.02
C PRO A 17 5.29 -1.65 -3.05
N ARG A 18 6.35 -2.30 -3.53
CA ARG A 18 7.51 -2.67 -2.72
C ARG A 18 8.26 -1.42 -2.27
N ILE A 19 8.61 -0.54 -3.22
CA ILE A 19 9.34 0.70 -2.95
C ILE A 19 8.58 1.53 -1.91
N HIS A 20 7.26 1.65 -2.08
CA HIS A 20 6.38 2.36 -1.16
C HIS A 20 6.39 1.78 0.25
N VAL A 21 6.13 0.48 0.42
CA VAL A 21 6.13 -0.16 1.75
C VAL A 21 7.49 -0.01 2.42
N ARG A 22 8.57 -0.16 1.64
CA ARG A 22 9.93 -0.03 2.12
C ARG A 22 10.25 1.39 2.59
N ALA A 23 10.03 2.39 1.75
CA ALA A 23 10.31 3.79 2.07
C ALA A 23 9.51 4.29 3.30
N ILE A 24 8.25 3.87 3.44
CA ILE A 24 7.45 4.21 4.62
C ILE A 24 7.99 3.52 5.87
N ALA A 25 8.31 2.22 5.80
CA ALA A 25 8.80 1.48 6.96
C ALA A 25 10.18 1.98 7.42
N GLU A 26 11.14 2.13 6.49
CA GLU A 26 12.48 2.67 6.76
C GLU A 26 12.40 4.11 7.26
N GLY A 27 11.65 4.99 6.59
CA GLY A 27 11.53 6.38 7.03
C GLY A 27 10.85 6.57 8.40
N LEU A 28 9.96 5.66 8.82
CA LEU A 28 9.44 5.64 10.19
C LEU A 28 10.47 5.08 11.17
N ALA A 29 11.23 4.06 10.77
CA ALA A 29 12.28 3.44 11.56
C ALA A 29 13.44 4.42 11.85
N ASP A 30 13.86 5.20 10.85
CA ASP A 30 14.86 6.27 10.95
C ASP A 30 14.45 7.40 11.91
N LYS A 31 13.13 7.56 12.12
CA LYS A 31 12.58 8.50 13.11
C LYS A 31 12.49 7.89 14.52
N GLY A 32 13.12 6.73 14.76
CA GLY A 32 13.17 6.06 16.04
C GLY A 32 11.88 5.32 16.40
N HIS A 33 11.15 4.81 15.41
CA HIS A 33 10.00 3.93 15.64
C HIS A 33 10.37 2.47 15.43
N GLU A 34 9.82 1.59 16.26
CA GLU A 34 9.99 0.15 16.10
C GLU A 34 8.87 -0.38 15.21
N ILE A 35 9.23 -0.93 14.06
CA ILE A 35 8.27 -1.44 13.08
C ILE A 35 8.26 -2.95 13.13
N THR A 36 7.10 -3.54 13.39
CA THR A 36 6.85 -4.94 13.03
C THR A 36 6.08 -4.97 11.71
N LEU A 37 6.75 -5.36 10.64
CA LEU A 37 6.18 -5.48 9.30
C LEU A 37 5.55 -6.86 9.14
N ILE A 38 4.23 -6.93 9.02
CA ILE A 38 3.47 -8.16 8.91
C ILE A 38 3.03 -8.37 7.46
N VAL A 39 3.52 -9.47 6.87
CA VAL A 39 3.33 -9.81 5.47
C VAL A 39 2.93 -11.29 5.30
N PRO A 40 2.41 -11.71 4.14
CA PRO A 40 2.27 -13.13 3.81
C PRO A 40 3.60 -13.87 3.78
N ALA A 41 3.59 -15.15 4.13
CA ALA A 41 4.79 -15.97 4.07
C ALA A 41 5.36 -16.06 2.65
N GLY A 42 6.69 -15.90 2.53
CA GLY A 42 7.42 -15.86 1.27
C GLY A 42 7.31 -14.53 0.51
N PHE A 43 6.74 -13.48 1.12
CA PHE A 43 6.66 -12.16 0.49
C PHE A 43 7.90 -11.29 0.79
N GLY A 44 8.86 -11.81 1.55
CA GLY A 44 10.13 -11.13 1.84
C GLY A 44 10.00 -10.11 2.95
N GLY A 45 11.10 -9.38 3.20
CA GLY A 45 11.19 -8.44 4.30
C GLY A 45 12.04 -7.21 3.99
N ILE A 46 12.32 -6.45 5.04
CA ILE A 46 13.21 -5.29 5.02
C ILE A 46 14.27 -5.54 6.08
N GLU A 47 15.53 -5.36 5.69
CA GLU A 47 16.67 -5.40 6.61
C GLU A 47 16.91 -3.99 7.12
N HIS A 48 16.61 -3.77 8.40
CA HIS A 48 16.83 -2.50 9.09
C HIS A 48 16.81 -2.75 10.60
N GLU A 49 17.64 -2.05 11.37
CA GLU A 49 17.80 -2.29 12.83
C GLU A 49 16.48 -2.22 13.61
N ASN A 50 15.63 -1.24 13.27
CA ASN A 50 14.34 -0.99 13.92
C ASN A 50 13.15 -1.62 13.17
N ILE A 51 13.39 -2.53 12.22
CA ILE A 51 12.33 -3.24 11.49
C ILE A 51 12.46 -4.74 11.69
N ARG A 52 11.42 -5.34 12.27
CA ARG A 52 11.25 -6.79 12.32
C ARG A 52 10.19 -7.22 11.33
N THR A 53 10.51 -8.16 10.45
CA THR A 53 9.52 -8.78 9.57
C THR A 53 8.89 -10.01 10.24
N VAL A 54 7.56 -10.11 10.16
CA VAL A 54 6.78 -11.27 10.60
C VAL A 54 5.98 -11.80 9.43
N GLU A 55 6.29 -13.03 9.04
CA GLU A 55 5.59 -13.73 7.98
C GLU A 55 4.43 -14.57 8.52
N ILE A 56 3.24 -14.40 7.94
CA ILE A 56 2.06 -15.19 8.29
C ILE A 56 1.71 -16.12 7.14
N SER A 57 1.85 -17.42 7.38
CA SER A 57 1.48 -18.46 6.42
C SER A 57 -0.03 -18.70 6.42
N SER A 58 -0.67 -18.63 5.26
CA SER A 58 -2.07 -19.03 5.06
C SER A 58 -2.17 -20.11 3.99
N ARG A 59 -3.02 -21.11 4.24
CA ARG A 59 -3.41 -22.11 3.26
C ARG A 59 -4.95 -22.10 3.16
N PRO A 60 -5.53 -21.85 1.97
CA PRO A 60 -4.85 -21.45 0.73
C PRO A 60 -4.20 -20.05 0.83
N HIS A 61 -3.22 -19.76 -0.04
CA HIS A 61 -2.52 -18.48 -0.14
C HIS A 61 -3.44 -17.40 -0.74
N HIS A 62 -4.40 -16.95 0.07
CA HIS A 62 -5.41 -15.98 -0.32
C HIS A 62 -5.60 -14.94 0.79
N THR A 63 -5.87 -13.70 0.38
CA THR A 63 -6.03 -12.51 1.24
C THR A 63 -6.98 -12.77 2.40
N VAL A 64 -8.10 -13.43 2.16
CA VAL A 64 -9.11 -13.74 3.19
C VAL A 64 -8.57 -14.61 4.32
N PHE A 65 -7.90 -15.72 3.99
CA PHE A 65 -7.34 -16.60 5.02
C PHE A 65 -6.14 -15.96 5.71
N TRP A 66 -5.35 -15.20 4.95
CA TRP A 66 -4.24 -14.44 5.51
C TRP A 66 -4.72 -13.41 6.53
N SER A 67 -5.69 -12.56 6.18
CA SER A 67 -6.22 -11.52 7.09
C SER A 67 -6.84 -12.13 8.35
N MET A 68 -7.45 -13.31 8.24
CA MET A 68 -8.01 -14.04 9.39
C MET A 68 -6.93 -14.62 10.30
N LYS A 69 -5.78 -15.04 9.78
CA LYS A 69 -4.63 -15.42 10.63
C LYS A 69 -3.90 -14.20 11.19
N ALA A 70 -3.76 -13.15 10.39
CA ALA A 70 -3.18 -11.87 10.80
C ALA A 70 -3.95 -11.24 11.97
N ARG A 71 -5.30 -11.27 11.95
CA ARG A 71 -6.10 -10.81 13.09
C ARG A 71 -5.81 -11.59 14.37
N THR A 72 -5.63 -12.91 14.27
CA THR A 72 -5.40 -13.79 15.43
C THR A 72 -3.99 -13.59 15.96
N TRP A 73 -3.02 -13.43 15.07
CA TRP A 73 -1.66 -13.06 15.44
C TRP A 73 -1.63 -11.70 16.15
N LEU A 74 -2.31 -10.69 15.62
CA LEU A 74 -2.40 -9.37 16.25
C LEU A 74 -3.01 -9.46 17.65
N ALA A 75 -4.13 -10.16 17.80
CA ALA A 75 -4.79 -10.32 19.09
C ALA A 75 -3.87 -10.95 20.16
N LYS A 76 -2.99 -11.89 19.76
CA LYS A 76 -2.01 -12.52 20.67
C LYS A 76 -0.81 -11.64 21.01
N ASN A 77 -0.49 -10.67 20.15
CA ASN A 77 0.70 -9.82 20.27
C ASN A 77 0.34 -8.36 20.56
N ARG A 78 -0.90 -8.07 20.95
CA ARG A 78 -1.43 -6.69 20.99
C ARG A 78 -0.66 -5.78 21.93
N ASP A 79 -0.16 -6.30 23.06
CA ASP A 79 0.59 -5.53 24.06
C ASP A 79 1.97 -5.06 23.55
N ASN A 80 2.42 -5.58 22.40
CA ASN A 80 3.66 -5.18 21.75
C ASN A 80 3.49 -3.92 20.88
N PHE A 81 2.29 -3.37 20.74
CA PHE A 81 2.01 -2.31 19.78
C PHE A 81 1.26 -1.14 20.40
N ASP A 82 1.56 0.05 19.91
CA ASP A 82 0.84 1.28 20.27
C ASP A 82 -0.16 1.65 19.17
N ILE A 83 0.14 1.26 17.93
CA ILE A 83 -0.61 1.63 16.73
C ILE A 83 -0.53 0.54 15.65
N VAL A 84 -1.60 0.43 14.88
CA VAL A 84 -1.66 -0.39 13.66
C VAL A 84 -1.66 0.53 12.44
N TYR A 85 -0.67 0.34 11.58
CA TYR A 85 -0.62 0.94 10.26
C TYR A 85 -1.05 -0.12 9.23
N LEU A 86 -2.11 0.14 8.49
CA LEU A 86 -2.68 -0.80 7.53
C LEU A 86 -2.63 -0.19 6.14
N ARG A 87 -1.71 -0.66 5.28
CA ARG A 87 -1.80 -0.35 3.85
C ARG A 87 -3.01 -1.10 3.32
N ASP A 88 -4.04 -0.39 2.90
CA ASP A 88 -5.33 -1.01 2.60
C ASP A 88 -5.21 -2.03 1.47
N PHE A 89 -5.96 -3.11 1.62
CA PHE A 89 -6.08 -4.19 0.64
C PHE A 89 -7.44 -4.84 0.80
N TYR A 90 -7.85 -5.61 -0.21
CA TYR A 90 -9.11 -6.36 -0.16
C TYR A 90 -9.18 -7.27 1.09
N ASN A 91 -10.25 -7.15 1.87
CA ASN A 91 -10.48 -7.90 3.10
C ASN A 91 -9.51 -7.60 4.26
N SER A 92 -9.03 -6.37 4.39
CA SER A 92 -8.26 -5.89 5.56
C SER A 92 -9.12 -5.68 6.83
N THR A 93 -10.46 -5.68 6.69
CA THR A 93 -11.43 -5.42 7.78
C THR A 93 -11.28 -6.31 9.03
N PRO A 94 -10.97 -7.62 8.95
CA PRO A 94 -10.74 -8.43 10.14
C PRO A 94 -9.59 -7.92 11.00
N ILE A 95 -8.52 -7.40 10.39
CA ILE A 95 -7.37 -6.82 11.10
C ILE A 95 -7.82 -5.53 11.78
N ALA A 96 -8.44 -4.60 11.04
CA ALA A 96 -8.92 -3.34 11.60
C ALA A 96 -9.87 -3.56 12.80
N LYS A 97 -10.78 -4.54 12.71
CA LYS A 97 -11.66 -4.90 13.83
C LYS A 97 -10.90 -5.43 15.05
N ALA A 98 -9.90 -6.28 14.83
CA ALA A 98 -9.05 -6.80 15.91
C ALA A 98 -8.24 -5.67 16.56
N SER A 99 -7.70 -4.74 15.77
CA SER A 99 -7.02 -3.54 16.28
C SER A 99 -7.94 -2.71 17.17
N LYS A 100 -9.19 -2.46 16.72
CA LYS A 100 -10.15 -1.66 17.49
C LYS A 100 -10.53 -2.36 18.80
N ALA A 101 -10.78 -3.67 18.74
CA ALA A 101 -11.09 -4.47 19.92
C ALA A 101 -9.92 -4.53 20.92
N ALA A 102 -8.68 -4.45 20.43
CA ALA A 102 -7.48 -4.38 21.25
C ALA A 102 -7.20 -3.00 21.84
N GLY A 103 -7.99 -1.96 21.47
CA GLY A 103 -7.78 -0.58 21.90
C GLY A 103 -6.63 0.14 21.20
N LEU A 104 -6.12 -0.41 20.09
CA LEU A 104 -5.03 0.18 19.32
C LEU A 104 -5.54 1.31 18.43
N ARG A 105 -4.72 2.35 18.25
CA ARG A 105 -4.96 3.36 17.20
C ARG A 105 -4.79 2.72 15.83
N ILE A 106 -5.63 3.13 14.88
CA ILE A 106 -5.67 2.55 13.53
C ILE A 106 -5.45 3.64 12.49
N VAL A 107 -4.37 3.50 11.74
CA VAL A 107 -4.11 4.27 10.52
C VAL A 107 -4.36 3.35 9.33
N ILE A 108 -5.23 3.76 8.41
CA ILE A 108 -5.43 3.07 7.14
C ILE A 108 -4.88 3.93 6.01
N GLU A 109 -3.98 3.39 5.22
CA GLU A 109 -3.42 4.07 4.05
C GLU A 109 -4.08 3.55 2.76
N VAL A 110 -4.66 4.44 1.98
CA VAL A 110 -5.25 4.15 0.67
C VAL A 110 -4.28 4.62 -0.41
N ASN A 111 -3.58 3.66 -1.01
CA ASN A 111 -2.52 3.90 -1.99
C ASN A 111 -2.95 3.61 -3.44
N GLY A 112 -4.17 3.10 -3.65
CA GLY A 112 -4.67 2.72 -4.96
C GLY A 112 -6.19 2.59 -5.01
N SER A 113 -6.73 2.54 -6.23
CA SER A 113 -8.16 2.35 -6.47
C SER A 113 -8.46 0.91 -6.85
N LEU A 114 -9.28 0.23 -6.03
CA LEU A 114 -9.76 -1.12 -6.33
C LEU A 114 -10.51 -1.17 -7.67
N LYS A 115 -11.19 -0.09 -8.07
CA LYS A 115 -11.91 0.00 -9.34
C LYS A 115 -10.94 -0.13 -10.53
N ASN A 116 -9.78 0.51 -10.44
CA ASN A 116 -8.74 0.47 -11.47
C ASN A 116 -8.02 -0.87 -11.49
N GLU A 117 -7.82 -1.52 -10.34
CA GLU A 117 -7.22 -2.85 -10.29
C GLU A 117 -8.15 -3.93 -10.88
N ILE A 118 -9.46 -3.85 -10.62
CA ILE A 118 -10.46 -4.81 -11.14
C ILE A 118 -10.65 -4.70 -12.66
N SER A 119 -10.51 -3.50 -13.24
CA SER A 119 -10.72 -3.30 -14.68
C SER A 119 -9.72 -4.04 -15.56
N VAL A 120 -8.55 -4.40 -15.00
CA VAL A 120 -7.43 -5.07 -15.67
C VAL A 120 -7.45 -6.59 -15.53
N SER A 121 -8.16 -7.14 -14.54
CA SER A 121 -8.19 -8.60 -14.30
C SER A 121 -8.92 -9.36 -15.41
N ALA A 122 -8.38 -10.50 -15.83
CA ALA A 122 -9.01 -11.40 -16.81
C ALA A 122 -10.32 -12.04 -16.28
N GLU A 123 -10.48 -12.16 -14.96
CA GLU A 123 -11.68 -12.71 -14.30
C GLU A 123 -12.67 -11.60 -13.86
N LYS A 124 -12.94 -10.63 -14.74
CA LYS A 124 -13.69 -9.39 -14.44
C LYS A 124 -14.97 -9.60 -13.62
N PHE A 125 -15.75 -10.65 -13.88
CA PHE A 125 -17.03 -10.87 -13.23
C PHE A 125 -16.89 -11.25 -11.74
N LYS A 126 -16.00 -12.19 -11.43
CA LYS A 126 -15.74 -12.65 -10.06
C LYS A 126 -15.11 -11.54 -9.24
N TYR A 127 -14.12 -10.82 -9.78
CA TYR A 127 -13.50 -9.68 -9.12
C TYR A 127 -14.46 -8.49 -8.96
N ARG A 128 -15.40 -8.26 -9.89
CA ARG A 128 -16.48 -7.27 -9.71
C ARG A 128 -17.40 -7.61 -8.54
N MET A 129 -17.87 -8.86 -8.43
CA MET A 129 -18.73 -9.25 -7.30
C MET A 129 -18.00 -9.12 -5.97
N ILE A 130 -16.78 -9.65 -5.90
CA ILE A 130 -15.93 -9.59 -4.71
C ILE A 130 -15.61 -8.14 -4.32
N GLY A 131 -15.23 -7.31 -5.30
CA GLY A 131 -14.94 -5.89 -5.11
C GLY A 131 -16.16 -5.10 -4.66
N ASN A 132 -17.35 -5.39 -5.20
CA ASN A 132 -18.59 -4.77 -4.75
C ASN A 132 -18.91 -5.16 -3.29
N ILE A 133 -18.78 -6.43 -2.91
CA ILE A 133 -18.99 -6.85 -1.52
C ILE A 133 -18.00 -6.14 -0.58
N ASP A 134 -16.72 -6.04 -0.96
CA ASP A 134 -15.75 -5.26 -0.17
C ASP A 134 -16.16 -3.80 -0.06
N ARG A 135 -16.44 -3.16 -1.18
CA ARG A 135 -16.79 -1.73 -1.27
C ARG A 135 -18.02 -1.39 -0.43
N TYR A 136 -19.09 -2.17 -0.53
CA TYR A 136 -20.35 -1.87 0.15
C TYR A 136 -20.36 -2.30 1.62
N PHE A 137 -19.71 -3.41 1.97
CA PHE A 137 -19.83 -3.98 3.32
C PHE A 137 -18.55 -3.86 4.15
N TYR A 138 -17.39 -4.18 3.59
CA TYR A 138 -16.15 -4.32 4.37
C TYR A 138 -15.36 -3.02 4.48
N LEU A 139 -15.26 -2.27 3.38
CA LEU A 139 -14.58 -0.98 3.23
C LEU A 139 -15.20 0.07 4.16
N ARG A 140 -16.53 0.29 4.04
CA ARG A 140 -17.26 1.22 4.92
C ARG A 140 -17.05 0.90 6.40
N ARG A 141 -17.01 -0.39 6.76
CA ARG A 141 -16.79 -0.82 8.15
C ARG A 141 -15.38 -0.50 8.64
N ARG A 142 -14.33 -0.78 7.84
CA ARG A 142 -12.95 -0.52 8.25
C ARG A 142 -12.63 0.97 8.29
N PHE A 143 -13.16 1.76 7.36
CA PHE A 143 -13.00 3.22 7.39
C PHE A 143 -13.71 3.86 8.57
N LYS A 144 -14.91 3.39 8.92
CA LYS A 144 -15.65 3.91 10.09
C LYS A 144 -14.89 3.73 11.40
N ILE A 145 -14.12 2.65 11.55
CA ILE A 145 -13.38 2.36 12.79
C ILE A 145 -11.94 2.88 12.79
N ALA A 146 -11.43 3.33 11.64
CA ALA A 146 -10.11 3.94 11.55
C ALA A 146 -10.08 5.28 12.30
N ASP A 147 -8.98 5.55 12.99
CA ASP A 147 -8.77 6.84 13.65
C ASP A 147 -8.26 7.87 12.65
N VAL A 148 -7.43 7.45 11.70
CA VAL A 148 -6.96 8.26 10.57
C VAL A 148 -7.00 7.43 9.29
N ILE A 149 -7.45 8.04 8.20
CA ILE A 149 -7.32 7.47 6.85
C ILE A 149 -6.37 8.37 6.08
N ILE A 150 -5.26 7.83 5.59
CA ILE A 150 -4.32 8.53 4.73
C ILE A 150 -4.67 8.19 3.28
N ALA A 151 -4.76 9.20 2.42
CA ALA A 151 -4.89 9.00 0.98
C ALA A 151 -3.79 9.75 0.24
N VAL A 152 -3.24 9.10 -0.79
CA VAL A 152 -2.06 9.61 -1.53
C VAL A 152 -2.41 10.53 -2.68
N SER A 153 -3.70 10.71 -2.99
CA SER A 153 -4.18 11.67 -3.99
C SER A 153 -5.56 12.21 -3.62
N PRO A 154 -5.91 13.45 -4.06
CA PRO A 154 -7.26 13.97 -3.89
C PRO A 154 -8.33 13.11 -4.55
N GLY A 155 -8.02 12.52 -5.72
CA GLY A 155 -8.96 11.64 -6.43
C GLY A 155 -9.31 10.36 -5.65
N LEU A 156 -8.39 9.82 -4.85
CA LEU A 156 -8.70 8.72 -3.94
C LEU A 156 -9.62 9.19 -2.81
N ILE A 157 -9.43 10.41 -2.28
CA ILE A 157 -10.35 10.98 -1.28
C ILE A 157 -11.75 11.12 -1.88
N ASP A 158 -11.88 11.65 -3.10
CA ASP A 158 -13.16 11.78 -3.80
C ASP A 158 -13.84 10.41 -4.00
N GLU A 159 -13.07 9.40 -4.42
CA GLU A 159 -13.60 8.04 -4.62
C GLU A 159 -14.09 7.42 -3.30
N TYR A 160 -13.36 7.64 -2.21
CA TYR A 160 -13.53 6.89 -0.97
C TYR A 160 -14.31 7.62 0.14
N ALA A 161 -14.48 8.94 0.06
CA ALA A 161 -15.25 9.75 1.00
C ALA A 161 -16.68 9.22 1.27
N PRO A 162 -17.45 8.78 0.25
CA PRO A 162 -18.79 8.22 0.49
C PRO A 162 -18.80 6.97 1.40
N PHE A 163 -17.68 6.26 1.50
CA PHE A 163 -17.54 5.06 2.34
C PHE A 163 -16.99 5.38 3.73
N ALA A 164 -16.20 6.45 3.88
CA ALA A 164 -15.65 6.85 5.18
C ALA A 164 -16.62 7.70 6.02
N GLY A 165 -17.64 8.30 5.38
CA GLY A 165 -18.59 9.21 6.02
C GLY A 165 -18.36 10.68 5.72
N GLY A 166 -17.37 11.00 4.87
CA GLY A 166 -17.03 12.36 4.48
C GLY A 166 -15.55 12.50 4.13
N ARG A 167 -15.16 13.68 3.64
CA ARG A 167 -13.78 14.00 3.24
C ARG A 167 -12.90 14.27 4.46
N GLU A 168 -13.48 14.79 5.53
CA GLU A 168 -12.84 15.16 6.79
C GLU A 168 -12.21 13.97 7.54
N LYS A 169 -12.58 12.74 7.16
CA LYS A 169 -11.94 11.52 7.66
C LYS A 169 -10.57 11.25 7.05
N PHE A 170 -10.24 11.92 5.96
CA PHE A 170 -8.99 11.73 5.24
C PHE A 170 -7.96 12.79 5.61
N SER A 171 -6.74 12.33 5.82
CA SER A 171 -5.53 13.15 5.75
C SER A 171 -4.92 12.94 4.37
N PHE A 172 -4.77 14.02 3.61
CA PHE A 172 -4.05 13.98 2.34
C PHE A 172 -2.55 13.99 2.60
N LEU A 173 -1.86 12.94 2.18
CA LEU A 173 -0.40 12.84 2.25
C LEU A 173 0.12 12.26 0.93
N PRO A 174 0.65 13.09 0.02
CA PRO A 174 1.16 12.59 -1.25
C PRO A 174 2.39 11.71 -1.05
N ASN A 175 2.61 10.77 -1.97
CA ASN A 175 3.83 9.99 -1.99
C ASN A 175 5.05 10.90 -2.22
N GLY A 176 6.14 10.59 -1.51
CA GLY A 176 7.44 11.21 -1.75
C GLY A 176 8.21 10.55 -2.89
N VAL A 177 9.35 11.13 -3.21
CA VAL A 177 10.36 10.58 -4.11
C VAL A 177 11.72 10.70 -3.44
N ASP A 178 12.62 9.76 -3.72
CA ASP A 178 14.01 9.85 -3.31
C ASP A 178 14.70 10.94 -4.13
N ILE A 179 14.93 12.10 -3.52
CA ILE A 179 15.48 13.28 -4.20
C ILE A 179 16.97 13.15 -4.50
N ASP A 180 17.67 12.24 -3.81
CA ASP A 180 19.08 11.97 -4.05
C ASP A 180 19.21 11.04 -5.26
N LEU A 181 18.35 10.01 -5.33
CA LEU A 181 18.29 9.10 -6.49
C LEU A 181 17.78 9.80 -7.75
N PHE A 182 16.77 10.66 -7.63
CA PHE A 182 16.15 11.37 -8.76
C PHE A 182 16.66 12.82 -8.93
N ALA A 183 17.92 13.07 -8.54
CA ALA A 183 18.57 14.35 -8.73
C ALA A 183 18.90 14.61 -10.22
N PRO A 184 18.80 15.87 -10.70
CA PRO A 184 19.27 16.22 -12.03
C PRO A 184 20.77 15.93 -12.20
N SER A 185 21.13 15.05 -13.13
CA SER A 185 22.53 14.84 -13.51
C SER A 185 23.03 15.99 -14.38
N ALA A 186 24.28 16.42 -14.15
CA ALA A 186 25.00 17.34 -15.02
C ALA A 186 25.34 16.71 -16.39
N GLU A 187 25.34 15.38 -16.47
CA GLU A 187 25.88 14.60 -17.57
C GLU A 187 24.75 14.00 -18.44
N LYS A 188 23.79 14.82 -18.85
CA LYS A 188 22.64 14.37 -19.68
C LYS A 188 23.05 13.75 -21.02
N GLU A 189 24.21 14.13 -21.54
CA GLU A 189 24.74 13.61 -22.80
C GLU A 189 25.21 12.16 -22.69
N ILE A 190 25.65 11.72 -21.50
CA ILE A 190 26.10 10.33 -21.29
C ILE A 190 24.97 9.35 -21.55
N LEU A 191 23.77 9.62 -21.01
CA LEU A 191 22.61 8.76 -21.25
C LEU A 191 22.23 8.69 -22.73
N ARG A 192 22.44 9.79 -23.49
CA ARG A 192 22.20 9.77 -24.94
C ARG A 192 23.22 8.92 -25.66
N GLU A 193 24.50 8.99 -25.27
CA GLU A 193 25.56 8.15 -25.86
C GLU A 193 25.35 6.68 -25.54
N GLU A 194 25.05 6.34 -24.29
CA GLU A 194 24.81 4.96 -23.84
C GLU A 194 23.62 4.30 -24.56
N LEU A 195 22.59 5.09 -24.88
CA LEU A 195 21.38 4.62 -25.55
C LEU A 195 21.40 4.84 -27.08
N ASP A 196 22.51 5.30 -27.65
CA ASP A 196 22.66 5.63 -29.08
C ASP A 196 21.56 6.59 -29.59
N LEU A 197 21.27 7.63 -28.80
CA LEU A 197 20.25 8.64 -29.08
C LEU A 197 20.89 9.90 -29.67
N SER A 198 20.24 10.48 -30.69
CA SER A 198 20.68 11.73 -31.30
C SER A 198 20.78 12.87 -30.28
N ARG A 199 21.91 13.57 -30.21
CA ARG A 199 22.10 14.75 -29.33
C ARG A 199 21.23 15.94 -29.70
N PHE A 200 20.84 16.05 -30.98
CA PHE A 200 20.19 17.26 -31.51
C PHE A 200 18.67 17.14 -31.62
N LYS A 201 18.09 15.99 -31.29
CA LYS A 201 16.64 15.77 -31.35
C LYS A 201 16.01 15.85 -29.95
N PRO A 202 14.81 16.44 -29.82
CA PRO A 202 14.00 16.30 -28.61
C PRO A 202 13.83 14.82 -28.26
N LEU A 203 14.00 14.49 -26.98
CA LEU A 203 13.79 13.14 -26.46
C LEU A 203 12.49 13.12 -25.65
N LEU A 204 11.55 12.25 -26.04
CA LEU A 204 10.37 11.95 -25.27
C LEU A 204 10.57 10.58 -24.59
N GLY A 205 10.62 10.57 -23.26
CA GLY A 205 10.74 9.35 -22.46
C GLY A 205 9.41 8.98 -21.81
N ALA A 206 9.09 7.69 -21.78
CA ALA A 206 8.00 7.14 -20.99
C ALA A 206 8.57 6.07 -20.05
N VAL A 207 8.40 6.27 -18.74
CA VAL A 207 8.89 5.34 -17.70
C VAL A 207 7.70 4.91 -16.87
N GLY A 208 7.45 3.60 -16.81
CA GLY A 208 6.35 3.03 -16.04
C GLY A 208 5.89 1.69 -16.61
N SER A 209 4.98 1.04 -15.89
CA SER A 209 4.33 -0.17 -16.40
C SER A 209 3.41 0.18 -17.57
N ILE A 210 3.46 -0.59 -18.64
CA ILE A 210 2.54 -0.42 -19.78
C ILE A 210 1.30 -1.29 -19.50
N LEU A 211 0.28 -0.68 -18.89
CA LEU A 211 -0.97 -1.34 -18.53
C LEU A 211 -2.09 -0.85 -19.43
N LYS A 212 -3.11 -1.69 -19.63
CA LYS A 212 -4.22 -1.43 -20.56
C LYS A 212 -4.88 -0.06 -20.34
N TYR A 213 -5.10 0.34 -19.09
CA TYR A 213 -5.70 1.63 -18.78
C TYR A 213 -4.74 2.83 -18.94
N HIS A 214 -3.42 2.64 -19.03
CA HIS A 214 -2.50 3.72 -19.40
C HIS A 214 -2.59 4.06 -20.90
N ILE A 215 -3.04 3.10 -21.71
CA ILE A 215 -3.21 3.26 -23.16
C ILE A 215 -4.65 3.70 -23.48
N GLU A 216 -5.64 3.14 -22.78
CA GLU A 216 -7.06 3.33 -23.06
C GLU A 216 -7.72 4.48 -22.26
N SER A 217 -7.03 5.11 -21.31
CA SER A 217 -7.59 6.26 -20.61
C SER A 217 -7.61 7.46 -21.57
N PRO A 218 -8.79 8.03 -21.90
CA PRO A 218 -8.83 9.31 -22.58
C PRO A 218 -8.23 10.33 -21.62
N VAL A 219 -7.14 10.97 -22.05
CA VAL A 219 -6.63 12.20 -21.41
C VAL A 219 -7.64 13.30 -21.67
#